data_AF-A0A2D6X1F9-F1
#
_entry.id   AF-A0A2D6X1F9-F1
#
_cell.length_a   1.000
_cell.length_b   1.000
_cell.length_c   1.000
_cell.angle_alpha   90.00
_cell.angle_beta   90.00
_cell.angle_gamma   90.00
#
_symmetry.space_group_name_H-M   'P 1'
#
loop_
_entity.id
_entity.type
_entity.pdbx_description
1 polymer ?
#
loop_
_entity_poly.entity_id
_entity_poly.type
_entity_poly.pdbx_seq_one_letter_code
_entity_poly.pdbx_strand_id
1 'polypeptide(L)'
;MYTTCTAFGNRATAVIKYLRKGREVHVTGSLQDNCWVDKTTGQNRSKRELWCDNIRFQSAPQTEAPSQSERHYSDAPLPNVAEVTPTIREIPQEGRTHIEPEYDGGDRDVAQPTKPQKKATRKRKPRKKPAPIGG
;
A
#
# COMPACT_ATOMS: atom_id res chain seq x y z
N MET A 1 3.69 9.10 -8.96
CA MET A 1 2.37 8.46 -9.21
C MET A 1 1.57 8.53 -7.92
N TYR A 2 0.27 8.77 -7.98
CA TYR A 2 -0.62 8.73 -6.81
C TYR A 2 -1.82 7.83 -7.11
N THR A 3 -2.35 7.19 -6.08
CA THR A 3 -3.51 6.31 -6.17
C THR A 3 -4.56 6.77 -5.17
N THR A 4 -5.82 6.87 -5.61
CA THR A 4 -6.92 7.20 -4.71
C THR A 4 -7.36 5.97 -3.94
N CYS A 5 -7.38 6.06 -2.61
CA CYS A 5 -7.77 4.98 -1.71
C CYS A 5 -9.05 5.34 -0.97
N THR A 6 -10.03 4.43 -0.96
CA THR A 6 -11.33 4.63 -0.32
C THR A 6 -11.52 3.58 0.76
N ALA A 7 -11.71 4.01 2.02
CA ALA A 7 -11.90 3.13 3.17
C ALA A 7 -13.25 3.41 3.85
N PHE A 8 -13.88 2.36 4.36
CA PHE A 8 -15.20 2.43 4.99
C PHE A 8 -15.22 1.80 6.39
N GLY A 9 -16.20 2.20 7.20
CA GLY A 9 -16.49 1.64 8.52
C GLY A 9 -15.41 1.95 9.57
N ASN A 10 -15.14 0.99 10.46
CA ASN A 10 -14.21 1.15 11.59
C ASN A 10 -12.79 1.55 11.14
N ARG A 11 -12.35 1.08 9.97
CA ARG A 11 -11.05 1.44 9.39
C ARG A 11 -10.96 2.93 9.07
N ALA A 12 -12.02 3.51 8.50
CA ALA A 12 -12.07 4.96 8.24
C ALA A 12 -11.95 5.77 9.53
N THR A 13 -12.58 5.30 10.61
CA THR A 13 -12.46 5.94 11.94
C THR A 13 -11.03 5.90 12.46
N ALA A 14 -10.33 4.76 12.33
CA ALA A 14 -8.92 4.65 12.71
C ALA A 14 -8.02 5.56 11.87
N VAL A 15 -8.26 5.64 10.56
CA VAL A 15 -7.54 6.54 9.64
C VAL A 15 -7.70 8.00 10.05
N ILE A 16 -8.91 8.45 10.38
CA ILE A 16 -9.15 9.83 10.83
C ILE A 16 -8.35 10.16 12.10
N LYS A 17 -8.26 9.20 13.03
CA LYS A 17 -7.56 9.39 14.32
C LYS A 17 -6.05 9.38 14.17
N TYR A 18 -5.51 8.46 13.39
CA TYR A 18 -4.09 8.14 13.41
C TYR A 18 -3.33 8.50 12.13
N LEU A 19 -4.00 8.68 10.99
CA LEU A 19 -3.32 9.08 9.77
C LEU A 19 -3.06 10.59 9.76
N ARG A 20 -1.82 10.97 9.47
CA ARG A 20 -1.37 12.34 9.23
C ARG A 20 -0.58 12.36 7.93
N LYS A 21 -0.45 13.53 7.31
CA LYS A 21 0.37 13.69 6.11
C LYS A 21 1.80 13.23 6.41
N GLY A 22 2.40 12.48 5.49
CA GLY A 22 3.75 11.95 5.64
C GLY A 22 3.85 10.64 6.44
N ARG A 23 2.77 10.16 7.06
CA ARG A 23 2.78 8.88 7.77
C ARG A 23 2.75 7.71 6.79
N GLU A 24 3.66 6.77 6.97
CA GLU A 24 3.71 5.55 6.17
C GLU A 24 2.64 4.54 6.58
N VAL A 25 1.97 3.99 5.56
CA VAL A 25 0.93 2.96 5.72
C VAL A 25 1.08 1.87 4.68
N HIS A 26 0.79 0.64 5.08
CA HIS A 26 0.59 -0.48 4.19
C HIS A 26 -0.91 -0.69 3.98
N VAL A 27 -1.34 -0.68 2.72
CA VAL A 27 -2.76 -0.79 2.34
C VAL A 27 -2.94 -1.99 1.44
N THR A 28 -3.87 -2.86 1.78
CA THR A 28 -4.31 -3.96 0.92
C THR A 28 -5.79 -3.83 0.62
N GLY A 29 -6.19 -4.32 -0.55
CA GLY A 29 -7.57 -4.22 -0.98
C GLY A 29 -7.73 -4.59 -2.45
N SER A 30 -8.89 -4.23 -2.99
CA SER A 30 -9.24 -4.49 -4.37
C SER A 30 -9.10 -3.24 -5.24
N LEU A 31 -8.68 -3.42 -6.48
CA LEU A 31 -8.64 -2.34 -7.46
C LEU A 31 -9.98 -2.24 -8.18
N GLN A 32 -10.58 -1.05 -8.14
CA GLN A 32 -11.86 -0.76 -8.76
C GLN A 32 -11.68 0.21 -9.92
N ASP A 33 -12.08 -0.22 -11.13
CA ASP A 33 -12.15 0.63 -12.32
C ASP A 33 -13.60 1.10 -12.51
N ASN A 34 -13.84 2.38 -12.22
CA ASN A 34 -15.13 3.02 -12.38
C ASN A 34 -15.16 3.83 -13.69
N CYS A 35 -16.08 3.48 -14.59
CA CYS A 35 -16.30 4.18 -15.85
C CYS A 35 -17.71 4.80 -15.86
N TRP A 36 -17.81 6.08 -16.21
CA TRP A 36 -19.10 6.78 -16.30
C TRP A 36 -19.12 7.78 -17.45
N VAL A 37 -20.32 8.17 -17.87
CA VAL A 37 -20.51 9.27 -18.83
C VAL A 37 -20.74 10.55 -18.05
N ASP A 38 -19.91 11.55 -18.30
CA ASP A 38 -20.10 12.90 -17.75
C ASP A 38 -21.38 13.50 -18.32
N LYS A 39 -22.31 13.91 -17.44
CA LYS A 39 -23.61 14.44 -17.83
C LYS A 39 -23.54 15.82 -18.49
N THR A 40 -22.47 16.58 -18.25
CA THR A 40 -22.27 17.92 -18.80
C THR A 40 -21.61 17.87 -20.17
N THR A 41 -20.58 17.04 -20.31
CA THR A 41 -19.77 16.98 -21.54
C THR A 41 -20.12 15.80 -22.45
N GLY A 42 -20.89 14.82 -21.97
CA GLY A 42 -21.21 13.59 -22.70
C GLY A 42 -20.03 12.63 -22.88
N GLN A 43 -18.86 12.93 -22.30
CA GLN A 43 -17.64 12.14 -22.49
C GLN A 43 -17.56 10.97 -21.51
N ASN A 44 -16.99 9.85 -21.96
CA ASN A 44 -16.63 8.74 -21.08
C ASN A 44 -15.43 9.12 -20.21
N ARG A 45 -15.56 8.94 -18.90
CA ARG A 45 -14.51 9.12 -17.91
C ARG A 45 -14.23 7.80 -17.22
N SER A 46 -12.98 7.63 -16.80
CA SER A 46 -12.54 6.50 -16.00
C SER A 46 -11.84 6.99 -14.74
N LYS A 47 -11.99 6.26 -13.63
CA LYS A 47 -11.28 6.46 -12.37
C LYS A 47 -10.91 5.10 -11.81
N ARG A 48 -9.66 4.99 -11.40
CA ARG A 48 -9.12 3.80 -10.77
C ARG A 48 -8.91 4.09 -9.29
N GLU A 49 -9.56 3.32 -8.43
CA GLU A 49 -9.49 3.48 -6.99
C GLU A 49 -9.11 2.18 -6.30
N LEU A 50 -8.37 2.28 -5.20
CA LEU A 50 -8.15 1.17 -4.30
C LEU A 50 -9.25 1.16 -3.24
N TRP A 51 -10.02 0.08 -3.17
CA TRP A 51 -11.02 -0.15 -2.13
C TRP A 51 -10.35 -0.87 -0.98
N CYS A 52 -10.13 -0.16 0.12
CA CYS A 52 -9.25 -0.61 1.19
C CYS A 52 -9.91 -1.68 2.08
N ASP A 53 -9.30 -2.86 2.10
CA ASP A 53 -9.68 -3.96 2.97
C ASP A 53 -8.87 -3.96 4.27
N ASN A 54 -7.57 -3.69 4.21
CA ASN A 54 -6.75 -3.57 5.41
C ASN A 54 -5.80 -2.38 5.30
N ILE A 55 -5.62 -1.70 6.43
CA ILE A 55 -4.70 -0.56 6.57
C ILE A 55 -3.87 -0.83 7.82
N ARG A 56 -2.56 -0.87 7.65
CA ARG A 56 -1.58 -1.01 8.72
C ARG A 56 -0.67 0.21 8.75
N PHE A 57 -0.43 0.75 9.94
CA PHE A 57 0.49 1.86 10.14
C PHE A 57 1.88 1.29 10.45
N GLN A 58 2.92 1.75 9.76
CA GLN A 58 4.27 1.15 9.89
C GLN A 58 5.07 1.68 11.08
N SER A 59 4.73 2.84 11.64
CA SER A 59 5.48 3.47 12.73
C SER A 59 4.61 3.84 13.94
N ALA A 60 5.24 3.79 15.12
CA ALA A 60 4.71 4.46 16.31
C ALA A 60 4.55 5.96 16.02
N PRO A 61 3.55 6.65 16.61
CA PRO A 61 3.41 8.09 16.43
C PRO A 61 4.74 8.75 16.78
N GLN A 62 5.35 9.42 15.79
CA GLN A 62 6.48 10.30 16.02
C GLN A 62 5.96 11.42 16.92
N THR A 63 6.07 11.20 18.22
CA THR A 63 5.99 12.30 19.18
C THR A 63 7.21 13.13 18.84
N GLU A 64 7.00 14.31 18.28
CA GLU A 64 8.02 15.35 18.25
C GLU A 64 8.41 15.59 19.71
N ALA A 65 9.39 14.82 20.20
CA ALA A 65 10.07 15.14 21.43
C ALA A 65 10.67 16.53 21.19
N PRO A 66 10.38 17.53 22.02
CA PRO A 66 11.07 18.80 21.91
C PRO A 66 12.56 18.50 21.99
N SER A 67 13.29 18.92 20.98
CA SER A 67 14.74 18.93 20.98
C SER A 67 15.20 19.78 22.17
N GLN A 68 15.38 19.14 23.33
CA GLN A 68 16.17 19.70 24.44
C GLN A 68 17.63 19.62 24.02
N SER A 69 18.04 20.61 23.23
CA SER A 69 19.42 21.09 23.26
C SER A 69 19.63 21.76 24.63
N GLU A 70 20.31 21.06 25.53
CA GLU A 70 21.15 21.58 26.63
C GLU A 70 21.35 20.48 27.69
N ARG A 71 22.13 19.46 27.32
CA ARG A 71 22.82 18.64 28.33
C ARG A 71 24.01 19.48 28.82
N HIS A 72 23.76 20.32 29.82
CA HIS A 72 24.78 20.86 30.70
C HIS A 72 25.64 19.68 31.21
N TYR A 73 26.89 19.65 30.78
CA TYR A 73 27.89 18.72 31.29
C TYR A 73 28.30 19.23 32.67
N SER A 74 27.55 18.85 33.71
CA SER A 74 28.04 19.02 35.08
C SER A 74 29.07 17.93 35.34
N ASP A 75 30.32 18.39 35.37
CA ASP A 75 31.51 17.77 35.94
C ASP A 75 31.17 16.77 37.06
N ALA A 76 31.37 15.48 36.79
CA ALA A 76 31.26 14.41 37.78
C ALA A 76 32.56 13.59 37.70
N PRO A 77 33.30 13.42 38.81
CA PRO A 77 34.59 12.73 38.79
C PRO A 77 34.42 11.23 38.54
N LEU A 78 35.25 10.70 37.65
CA LEU A 78 35.29 9.28 37.26
C LEU A 78 35.73 8.39 38.44
N PRO A 79 34.98 7.33 38.81
CA PRO A 79 35.53 6.25 39.61
C PRO A 79 36.50 5.41 38.77
N ASN A 80 37.58 4.94 39.40
CA ASN A 80 38.66 4.21 38.74
C ASN A 80 38.14 2.95 38.03
N VAL A 81 38.72 2.65 36.87
CA VAL A 81 38.50 1.43 36.10
C VAL A 81 39.64 0.48 36.44
N ALA A 82 39.40 -0.49 37.31
CA ALA A 82 40.24 -1.68 37.39
C ALA A 82 39.93 -2.55 36.15
N GLU A 83 40.94 -2.75 35.30
CA GLU A 83 40.85 -3.55 34.07
C GLU A 83 40.46 -4.99 34.38
N VAL A 84 39.25 -5.39 33.98
CA VAL A 84 38.88 -6.80 33.85
C VAL A 84 39.01 -7.17 32.37
N THR A 85 40.05 -7.91 32.03
CA THR A 85 40.26 -8.47 30.69
C THR A 85 39.31 -9.67 30.48
N PRO A 86 38.39 -9.65 29.51
CA PRO A 86 37.65 -10.84 29.15
C PRO A 86 38.52 -11.73 28.25
N THR A 87 38.88 -12.92 28.73
CA THR A 87 39.43 -13.98 27.87
C THR A 87 38.36 -14.43 26.87
N ILE A 88 38.57 -14.07 25.61
CA ILE A 88 37.77 -14.53 24.47
C ILE A 88 38.02 -16.02 24.28
N ARG A 89 36.97 -16.84 24.35
CA ARG A 89 37.00 -18.24 23.88
C ARG A 89 36.68 -18.23 22.39
N GLU A 90 37.63 -18.62 21.56
CA GLU A 90 37.45 -18.81 20.12
C GLU A 90 36.47 -19.97 19.86
N ILE A 91 35.53 -19.76 18.95
CA ILE A 91 34.63 -20.78 18.42
C ILE A 91 35.13 -21.11 17.01
N PRO A 92 35.41 -22.38 16.66
CA PRO A 92 35.91 -22.75 15.33
C PRO A 92 34.88 -22.41 14.24
N GLN A 93 35.29 -21.63 13.23
CA GLN A 93 34.47 -21.26 12.08
C GLN A 93 34.74 -22.28 10.95
N GLU A 94 33.87 -23.28 10.81
CA GLU A 94 33.95 -24.24 9.71
C GLU A 94 32.94 -23.88 8.60
N GLY A 95 33.48 -23.46 7.45
CA GLY A 95 32.96 -23.73 6.11
C GLY A 95 31.58 -23.18 5.72
N ARG A 96 31.49 -21.90 5.32
CA ARG A 96 30.46 -21.45 4.37
C ARG A 96 31.05 -21.42 2.97
N THR A 97 30.75 -22.46 2.18
CA THR A 97 30.92 -22.40 0.72
C THR A 97 29.93 -21.38 0.16
N HIS A 98 30.48 -20.37 -0.51
CA HIS A 98 29.74 -19.39 -1.29
C HIS A 98 29.13 -20.10 -2.51
N ILE A 99 27.82 -20.11 -2.61
CA ILE A 99 27.11 -20.56 -3.82
C ILE A 99 26.54 -19.29 -4.46
N GLU A 100 27.14 -18.81 -5.54
CA GLU A 100 26.54 -17.80 -6.40
C GLU A 100 25.40 -18.44 -7.20
N PRO A 101 24.20 -17.86 -7.23
CA PRO A 101 23.24 -18.20 -8.27
C PRO A 101 23.69 -17.54 -9.57
N GLU A 102 24.28 -18.35 -10.45
CA GLU A 102 24.55 -18.00 -11.84
C GLU A 102 23.22 -17.73 -12.57
N TYR A 103 23.05 -16.51 -13.08
CA TYR A 103 21.84 -16.09 -13.77
C TYR A 103 21.96 -16.49 -15.25
N ASP A 104 21.48 -17.68 -15.58
CA ASP A 104 21.39 -18.14 -16.98
C ASP A 104 20.29 -17.36 -17.71
N GLY A 105 20.70 -16.53 -18.65
CA GLY A 105 19.81 -15.78 -19.52
C GLY A 105 19.27 -16.67 -20.63
N GLY A 106 17.96 -16.85 -20.70
CA GLY A 106 17.33 -17.58 -21.80
C GLY A 106 15.80 -17.43 -21.85
N ASP A 107 15.36 -16.80 -22.94
CA ASP A 107 14.03 -16.81 -23.57
C ASP A 107 12.76 -16.93 -22.70
N ARG A 108 12.03 -15.80 -22.63
CA ARG A 108 10.57 -15.86 -22.50
C ARG A 108 9.94 -15.14 -23.67
N ASP A 109 9.49 -15.92 -24.64
CA ASP A 109 8.53 -15.51 -25.66
C ASP A 109 7.33 -14.82 -24.99
N VAL A 110 7.26 -13.50 -25.14
CA VAL A 110 6.14 -12.68 -24.69
C VAL A 110 5.00 -12.88 -25.69
N ALA A 111 4.09 -13.82 -25.40
CA ALA A 111 2.81 -13.91 -26.07
C ALA A 111 2.02 -12.59 -25.87
N GLN A 112 1.77 -11.88 -26.96
CA GLN A 112 1.05 -10.60 -26.97
C GLN A 112 -0.41 -10.78 -26.48
N PRO A 113 -0.93 -9.90 -25.61
CA PRO A 113 -2.35 -9.93 -25.27
C PRO A 113 -3.19 -9.48 -26.49
N THR A 114 -4.08 -10.37 -26.93
CA THR A 114 -5.03 -10.12 -28.02
C THR A 114 -6.06 -9.06 -27.62
N LYS A 115 -6.38 -8.17 -28.56
CA LYS A 115 -7.31 -7.04 -28.37
C LYS A 115 -8.73 -7.53 -28.02
N PRO A 116 -9.46 -6.90 -27.09
CA PRO A 116 -10.84 -7.28 -26.78
C PRO A 116 -11.81 -6.93 -27.93
N GLN A 117 -12.51 -7.94 -28.45
CA GLN A 117 -13.58 -7.81 -29.44
C GLN A 117 -14.81 -7.13 -28.83
N LYS A 118 -15.29 -6.06 -29.49
CA LYS A 118 -16.54 -5.36 -29.16
C LYS A 118 -17.74 -6.30 -29.35
N LYS A 119 -18.44 -6.69 -28.27
CA LYS A 119 -19.73 -7.40 -28.38
C LYS A 119 -20.84 -6.43 -28.81
N ALA A 120 -21.52 -6.80 -29.89
CA ALA A 120 -22.59 -6.05 -30.51
C ALA A 120 -23.84 -5.93 -29.60
N THR A 121 -24.37 -4.72 -29.56
CA THR A 121 -25.63 -4.31 -28.94
C THR A 121 -26.83 -5.05 -29.52
N ARG A 122 -27.66 -5.68 -28.68
CA ARG A 122 -29.00 -6.15 -29.07
C ARG A 122 -30.06 -5.31 -28.35
N LYS A 123 -30.54 -4.26 -29.03
CA LYS A 123 -31.69 -3.43 -28.58
C LYS A 123 -32.92 -4.34 -28.42
N ARG A 124 -33.40 -4.52 -27.18
CA ARG A 124 -34.70 -5.17 -26.93
C ARG A 124 -35.82 -4.18 -27.25
N LYS A 125 -36.70 -4.52 -28.20
CA LYS A 125 -37.94 -3.78 -28.48
C LYS A 125 -38.81 -3.73 -27.21
N PRO A 126 -39.43 -2.58 -26.86
CA PRO A 126 -40.36 -2.51 -25.73
C PRO A 126 -41.65 -3.29 -26.03
N ARG A 127 -42.12 -4.10 -25.06
CA ARG A 127 -43.43 -4.78 -25.12
C ARG A 127 -44.54 -3.73 -24.99
N LYS A 128 -45.53 -3.76 -25.90
CA LYS A 128 -46.76 -2.96 -25.81
C LYS A 128 -47.49 -3.28 -24.50
N LYS A 129 -47.90 -2.25 -23.75
CA LYS A 129 -48.76 -2.41 -22.57
C LYS A 129 -50.19 -2.77 -23.02
N PRO A 130 -50.92 -3.66 -22.33
CA PRO A 130 -52.33 -3.93 -22.63
C PRO A 130 -53.21 -2.74 -22.22
N ALA A 131 -54.31 -2.56 -22.96
CA ALA A 131 -55.28 -1.48 -22.78
C ALA A 131 -56.01 -1.55 -21.42
N PRO A 132 -56.47 -0.42 -20.86
CA PRO A 132 -57.28 -0.43 -19.65
C PRO A 132 -58.68 -0.99 -19.94
N ILE A 133 -59.11 -1.92 -19.09
CA ILE A 133 -60.49 -2.41 -19.05
C ILE A 133 -61.29 -1.36 -18.27
N GLY A 134 -62.37 -0.85 -18.89
CA GLY A 134 -63.16 0.25 -18.39
C GLY A 134 -63.89 -0.03 -17.07
N GLY A 135 -64.26 1.07 -16.42
CA GLY A 135 -65.19 1.20 -15.30
C GLY A 135 -65.64 2.65 -15.24
#